data_AF-A0A836VY81-F1
#
_entry.id   AF-A0A836VY81-F1
#
_cell.length_a   1.000
_cell.length_b   1.000
_cell.length_c   1.000
_cell.angle_alpha   90.00
_cell.angle_beta   90.00
_cell.angle_gamma   90.00
#
_symmetry.space_group_name_H-M   'P 1'
#
loop_
_entity.id
_entity.type
_entity.pdbx_description
1 polymer ?
#
loop_
_entity_poly.entity_id
_entity_poly.type
_entity_poly.pdbx_seq_one_letter_code
_entity_poly.pdbx_strand_id
1 'polypeptide(L)'
;MFKKISLTFLILLLIFTLSGIGISKEKITLNMVQVFTSPQRTQIFENIIKKFEAKYPDVKIKLISPPYENAYQKVYLMLSTNQPLDIV
;
A
#
# COMPACT_ATOMS: atom_id res chain seq x y z
N MET A 1 -33.77 32.71 -25.75
CA MET A 1 -33.51 32.61 -24.30
C MET A 1 -33.28 31.16 -23.85
N PHE A 2 -34.16 30.22 -24.21
CA PHE A 2 -34.08 28.79 -23.84
C PHE A 2 -32.81 28.03 -24.25
N LYS A 3 -32.24 28.29 -25.44
CA LYS A 3 -30.97 27.68 -25.89
C LYS A 3 -29.76 28.05 -25.01
N LYS A 4 -29.72 29.28 -24.47
CA LYS A 4 -28.62 29.73 -23.59
C LYS A 4 -28.70 29.07 -22.21
N ILE A 5 -29.91 28.91 -21.68
CA ILE A 5 -30.19 28.23 -20.39
C ILE A 5 -29.90 26.72 -20.47
N SER A 6 -30.24 26.08 -21.59
CA SER A 6 -29.91 24.68 -21.86
C SER A 6 -28.40 24.44 -21.96
N LEU A 7 -27.65 25.40 -22.53
CA LEU A 7 -26.20 25.32 -22.66
C LEU A 7 -25.48 25.48 -21.32
N THR A 8 -25.92 26.40 -20.45
CA THR A 8 -25.35 26.54 -19.10
C THR A 8 -25.60 25.31 -18.23
N PHE A 9 -26.77 24.66 -18.37
CA PHE A 9 -27.08 23.44 -17.64
C PHE A 9 -26.18 22.26 -18.07
N LEU A 10 -25.88 22.17 -19.38
CA LEU A 10 -24.98 21.15 -19.92
C LEU A 10 -23.53 21.35 -19.45
N ILE A 11 -23.07 22.60 -19.38
CA ILE A 11 -21.73 22.94 -18.88
C ILE A 11 -21.60 22.63 -17.38
N LEU A 12 -22.64 22.93 -16.59
CA LEU A 12 -22.64 22.63 -15.15
C LEU A 12 -22.60 21.11 -14.88
N LEU A 13 -23.30 20.32 -15.69
CA LEU A 13 -23.27 18.85 -15.62
C LEU A 13 -21.87 18.30 -15.95
N LEU A 14 -21.18 18.90 -16.91
CA LEU A 14 -19.83 18.50 -17.33
C LEU A 14 -18.77 18.82 -16.27
N ILE A 15 -18.93 19.93 -15.53
CA ILE A 15 -18.04 20.30 -14.42
C ILE A 15 -18.24 19.35 -13.23
N PHE A 16 -19.49 18.95 -12.97
CA PHE A 16 -19.81 18.01 -11.89
C PHE A 16 -19.23 16.61 -12.13
N THR A 17 -19.15 16.14 -13.38
CA THR A 17 -18.52 14.85 -13.71
C THR A 17 -16.98 14.92 -13.63
N LEU A 18 -16.37 16.08 -13.88
CA LEU A 18 -14.92 16.25 -13.79
C LEU A 18 -14.41 16.31 -12.34
N SER A 19 -15.21 16.79 -11.39
CA SER A 19 -14.86 16.80 -9.95
C SER A 19 -14.80 15.41 -9.30
N GLY A 20 -15.26 14.35 -9.99
CA GLY A 20 -15.24 12.97 -9.49
C GLY A 20 -14.02 12.15 -9.89
N ILE A 21 -13.12 12.67 -10.74
CA ILE A 21 -11.91 11.95 -11.16
C ILE A 21 -10.85 12.13 -10.07
N GLY A 22 -11.01 11.40 -8.97
CA GLY A 22 -9.93 11.21 -8.00
C GLY A 22 -8.78 10.51 -8.70
N ILE A 23 -7.60 11.15 -8.73
CA ILE A 23 -6.35 10.49 -9.13
C ILE A 23 -6.16 9.32 -8.18
N SER A 24 -6.43 8.11 -8.65
CA SER A 24 -6.18 6.88 -7.89
C SER A 24 -4.67 6.77 -7.71
N LYS A 25 -4.18 7.20 -6.54
CA LYS A 25 -2.77 7.12 -6.20
C LYS A 25 -2.40 5.64 -6.10
N GLU A 26 -1.39 5.23 -6.86
CA GLU A 26 -0.97 3.83 -6.91
C GLU A 26 -0.49 3.38 -5.53
N LYS A 27 -1.06 2.28 -5.04
CA LYS A 27 -0.69 1.73 -3.73
C LYS A 27 0.63 0.98 -3.86
N ILE A 28 1.66 1.45 -3.17
CA ILE A 28 2.98 0.81 -3.10
C ILE A 28 2.93 -0.30 -2.05
N THR A 29 3.40 -1.50 -2.38
CA THR A 29 3.54 -2.60 -1.40
C THR A 29 5.01 -2.91 -1.18
N LEU A 30 5.47 -2.83 0.07
CA LEU A 30 6.82 -3.24 0.49
C LEU A 30 6.75 -4.58 1.21
N ASN A 31 7.53 -5.55 0.75
CA ASN A 31 7.64 -6.89 1.31
C ASN A 31 8.83 -6.94 2.25
N MET A 32 8.55 -7.15 3.54
CA MET A 32 9.55 -7.17 4.60
C MET A 32 9.61 -8.55 5.24
N VAL A 33 10.77 -9.17 5.28
CA VAL A 33 11.02 -10.35 6.14
C VAL A 33 11.69 -9.87 7.42
N GLN A 34 11.36 -10.46 8.56
CA GLN A 34 12.18 -10.36 9.77
C GLN A 34 12.94 -11.65 10.02
N VAL A 35 14.24 -11.55 10.32
CA VAL A 35 15.09 -12.73 10.58
C VAL A 35 15.19 -13.12 12.06
N PHE A 36 14.91 -12.20 12.99
CA PHE A 36 14.88 -12.44 14.43
C PHE A 36 13.44 -12.51 14.91
N THR A 37 12.78 -13.66 14.78
CA THR A 37 11.35 -13.77 15.11
C THR A 37 11.13 -14.13 16.57
N SER A 38 10.33 -13.31 17.26
CA SER A 38 9.67 -13.67 18.52
C SER A 38 8.28 -13.03 18.56
N PRO A 39 7.29 -13.58 19.29
CA PRO A 39 5.95 -12.99 19.39
C PRO A 39 5.97 -11.52 19.80
N GLN A 40 6.80 -11.18 20.79
CA GLN A 40 6.96 -9.82 21.30
C GLN A 40 7.57 -8.89 20.25
N ARG A 41 8.60 -9.36 19.52
CA ARG A 41 9.24 -8.57 18.47
C ARG A 41 8.30 -8.35 17.28
N THR A 42 7.51 -9.35 16.90
CA THR A 42 6.50 -9.21 15.85
C THR A 42 5.49 -8.12 16.19
N GLN A 43 4.97 -8.08 17.43
CA GLN A 43 4.07 -7.01 17.87
C GLN A 43 4.72 -5.61 17.80
N ILE A 44 6.02 -5.51 18.09
CA ILE A 44 6.75 -4.24 17.94
C ILE A 44 6.80 -3.82 16.47
N PHE A 45 7.12 -4.73 15.53
CA PHE A 45 7.12 -4.42 14.10
C PHE A 45 5.73 -4.04 13.59
N GLU A 46 4.68 -4.76 13.97
CA GLU A 46 3.30 -4.45 13.59
C GLU A 46 2.91 -3.04 14.04
N ASN A 47 3.31 -2.63 15.25
CA ASN A 47 3.06 -1.28 15.75
C ASN A 47 3.85 -0.20 15.00
N ILE A 48 5.12 -0.46 14.64
CA ILE A 48 5.94 0.45 13.84
C ILE A 48 5.34 0.58 12.43
N ILE A 49 5.00 -0.54 11.80
CA ILE A 49 4.36 -0.60 10.48
C ILE A 49 3.05 0.18 10.50
N LYS A 50 2.19 -0.04 11.50
CA LYS A 50 0.92 0.69 11.63
C LYS A 50 1.13 2.20 11.70
N LYS A 51 2.12 2.67 12.47
CA LYS A 51 2.45 4.11 12.54
C LYS A 51 2.98 4.65 11.21
N PHE A 52 3.77 3.85 10.49
CA PHE A 52 4.28 4.20 9.18
C PHE A 52 3.16 4.29 8.12
N GLU A 53 2.30 3.29 8.03
CA GLU A 53 1.16 3.27 7.10
C GLU A 53 0.15 4.39 7.39
N ALA A 54 -0.01 4.78 8.66
CA ALA A 54 -0.83 5.95 9.03
C ALA A 54 -0.24 7.28 8.51
N LYS A 55 1.09 7.39 8.43
CA LYS A 55 1.78 8.57 7.88
C LYS A 55 1.83 8.55 6.34
N TYR A 56 1.83 7.36 5.74
CA TYR A 56 1.92 7.14 4.30
C TYR A 56 0.79 6.21 3.83
N PRO A 57 -0.44 6.73 3.63
CA PRO A 57 -1.63 5.91 3.39
C PRO A 57 -1.60 5.14 2.06
N ASP A 58 -0.72 5.53 1.13
CA ASP A 58 -0.51 4.85 -0.15
C ASP A 58 0.52 3.73 -0.05
N VAL A 59 1.15 3.50 1.11
CA VAL A 59 2.12 2.43 1.31
C VAL A 59 1.53 1.34 2.19
N LYS A 60 1.67 0.09 1.75
CA LYS A 60 1.37 -1.11 2.53
C LYS A 60 2.67 -1.87 2.80
N ILE A 61 2.91 -2.26 4.04
CA ILE A 61 4.01 -3.16 4.39
C ILE A 61 3.43 -4.56 4.64
N LYS A 62 3.94 -5.55 3.91
CA LYS A 62 3.66 -6.96 4.12
C LYS A 62 4.80 -7.56 4.96
N LEU A 63 4.55 -7.70 6.26
CA LEU A 63 5.47 -8.36 7.17
C LEU A 63 5.41 -9.88 7.02
N ILE A 64 6.56 -10.50 6.81
CA ILE A 64 6.76 -11.95 6.69
C ILE A 64 7.59 -12.38 7.91
N SER A 65 6.95 -13.14 8.81
CA SER A 65 7.51 -13.53 10.11
C SER A 65 7.64 -15.06 10.20
N PRO A 66 8.62 -15.68 9.51
CA PRO A 66 8.84 -17.12 9.61
C PRO A 66 9.35 -17.47 11.02
N PRO A 67 9.26 -18.75 11.45
CA PRO A 67 9.99 -19.24 12.62
C PRO A 67 11.49 -18.90 12.51
N TYR A 68 12.13 -18.58 13.64
CA TYR A 68 13.52 -18.08 13.68
C TYR A 68 14.48 -19.02 12.95
N GLU A 69 14.34 -20.32 13.19
CA GLU A 69 15.16 -21.40 12.62
C GLU A 69 15.10 -21.44 11.10
N ASN A 70 13.99 -20.98 10.52
CA ASN A 70 13.71 -21.04 9.08
C ASN A 70 13.85 -19.66 8.41
N ALA A 71 14.17 -18.59 9.15
CA ALA A 71 14.06 -17.25 8.63
C ALA A 71 15.06 -16.95 7.50
N TYR A 72 16.32 -17.37 7.67
CA TYR A 72 17.34 -17.26 6.61
C TYR A 72 16.98 -18.13 5.40
N GLN A 73 16.50 -19.35 5.61
CA GLN A 73 16.05 -20.21 4.51
C GLN A 73 14.91 -19.55 3.72
N LYS A 74 13.99 -18.87 4.40
CA LYS A 74 12.91 -18.12 3.75
C LYS A 74 13.45 -16.97 2.90
N VAL A 75 14.43 -16.21 3.41
CA VAL A 75 15.09 -15.14 2.64
C VAL A 75 15.78 -15.70 1.40
N TYR A 76 16.59 -16.76 1.54
CA TYR A 76 17.25 -17.40 0.40
C TYR A 76 16.26 -17.93 -0.64
N LEU A 77 15.18 -18.57 -0.20
CA LEU A 77 14.12 -19.04 -1.09
C LEU A 77 13.51 -17.87 -1.85
N MET A 78 13.17 -16.77 -1.17
CA MET A 78 12.57 -15.61 -1.81
C MET A 78 13.51 -15.00 -2.87
N LEU A 79 14.79 -14.81 -2.53
CA LEU A 79 15.78 -14.26 -3.46
C LEU A 79 16.02 -15.19 -4.66
N SER A 80 16.25 -16.48 -4.42
CA SER A 80 16.55 -17.45 -5.48
C SER A 80 15.36 -17.69 -6.43
N THR A 81 14.13 -17.46 -5.97
CA THR A 81 12.91 -17.61 -6.77
C THR A 81 12.37 -16.28 -7.30
N ASN A 82 13.12 -15.18 -7.14
CA ASN A 82 12.70 -13.81 -7.50
C ASN A 82 11.33 -13.44 -6.91
N GLN A 83 10.98 -13.94 -5.73
CA GLN A 83 9.81 -13.48 -5.00
C GLN A 83 10.05 -12.04 -4.52
N PRO A 84 9.02 -11.17 -4.54
CA PRO A 84 9.14 -9.80 -4.04
C PRO A 84 9.66 -9.76 -2.60
N LEU A 85 10.80 -9.08 -2.41
CA LEU A 85 11.46 -8.87 -1.13
C LEU A 85 12.22 -7.55 -1.18
N ASP A 86 11.81 -6.60 -0.35
CA ASP A 86 12.32 -5.23 -0.36
C ASP A 86 13.20 -4.96 0.87
N ILE A 87 12.91 -5.63 2.00
CA ILE A 87 13.54 -5.40 3.30
C ILE A 87 13.75 -6.76 4.02
N VAL A 88 14.92 -6.96 4.63
CA VAL A 88 15.33 -8.18 5.39
C VAL A 88 15.70 -7.83 6.83
#